data_AF-A0A6S7JD72-F1
#
_entry.id   AF-A0A6S7JD72-F1
#
_cell.length_a   1.000
_cell.length_b   1.000
_cell.length_c   1.000
_cell.angle_alpha   90.00
_cell.angle_beta   90.00
_cell.angle_gamma   90.00
#
_symmetry.space_group_name_H-M   'P 1'
#
loop_
_entity.id
_entity.type
_entity.pdbx_description
1 polymer ?
#
loop_
_entity_poly.entity_id
_entity_poly.type
_entity_poly.pdbx_seq_one_letter_code
_entity_poly.pdbx_strand_id
1 'polypeptide(L)'
;MKEIDLKPLHPKNKILLYSRYVLSKLSWHFTITSIQKTWISENLDSVFKQYIRKWLEVPISGSLSNIYLTSNKFGLNIIPPSTKFIQCQTTIRSALKSSPNESITHLWKSTCNHTNTQYDQYTSTKEVIKSFREVHEDKLENRLKCQGSFFSSISKFSLPQVNSIWPTCQSKLPKNIFNFTIRYINNSLPTRKNLQKWGLSSSSECSFCLKPESLLHVVAGCSSYLDRFTWRHDSILNFIANNLPSEHIQTIYADLPSFPNPSIITGDDHRPDLLILTKDNCLYVLELTVGYETNLRNNIQRKYSKYKEMIVEQKKKFRP
;
A
#
# COMPACT_ATOMS: atom_id res chain seq x y z
N MET A 1 14.81 18.84 9.50
CA MET A 1 13.39 18.67 9.07
C MET A 1 12.83 19.93 8.44
N LYS A 2 12.84 21.10 9.12
CA LYS A 2 12.41 22.40 8.57
C LYS A 2 13.00 22.70 7.19
N GLU A 3 14.32 22.55 7.02
CA GLU A 3 14.99 22.77 5.72
C GLU A 3 14.47 21.86 4.60
N ILE A 4 14.16 20.59 4.89
CA ILE A 4 13.61 19.65 3.90
C ILE A 4 12.19 20.05 3.54
N ASP A 5 11.43 20.54 4.50
CA ASP A 5 10.04 20.97 4.32
C ASP A 5 9.93 22.15 3.37
N LEU A 6 10.81 23.15 3.51
CA LEU A 6 10.83 24.36 2.68
C LEU A 6 11.15 24.08 1.20
N LYS A 7 11.86 22.99 0.89
CA LYS A 7 12.22 22.67 -0.50
C LYS A 7 11.01 22.18 -1.29
N PRO A 8 10.83 22.60 -2.56
CA PRO A 8 9.72 22.16 -3.43
C PRO A 8 9.97 20.76 -4.02
N LEU A 9 10.28 19.79 -3.15
CA LEU A 9 10.59 18.43 -3.54
C LEU A 9 9.35 17.55 -3.51
N HIS A 10 9.34 16.52 -4.35
CA HIS A 10 8.36 15.44 -4.29
C HIS A 10 8.34 14.82 -2.88
N PRO A 11 7.16 14.50 -2.30
CA PRO A 11 7.05 13.95 -0.94
C PRO A 11 7.94 12.72 -0.70
N LYS A 12 8.02 11.82 -1.68
CA LYS A 12 8.95 10.66 -1.65
C LYS A 12 10.41 11.09 -1.48
N ASN A 13 10.85 12.14 -2.16
CA ASN A 13 12.23 12.62 -2.08
C ASN A 13 12.50 13.26 -0.71
N LYS A 14 11.53 13.97 -0.12
CA LYS A 14 11.63 14.48 1.25
C LYS A 14 11.80 13.33 2.26
N ILE A 15 11.03 12.26 2.09
CA ILE A 15 11.14 11.04 2.89
C ILE A 15 12.51 10.38 2.73
N LEU A 16 13.02 10.27 1.50
CA LEU A 16 14.35 9.71 1.24
C LEU A 16 15.45 10.54 1.90
N LEU A 17 15.37 11.87 1.84
CA LEU A 17 16.30 12.77 2.52
C LEU A 17 16.25 12.60 4.04
N TYR A 18 15.05 12.44 4.61
CA TYR A 18 14.90 12.11 6.02
C TYR A 18 15.62 10.78 6.36
N SER A 19 15.31 9.71 5.63
CA SER A 19 15.86 8.38 5.92
C SER A 19 17.37 8.30 5.73
N ARG A 20 17.92 8.98 4.72
CA ARG A 20 19.35 8.92 4.38
C ARG A 20 20.21 9.91 5.16
N TYR A 21 19.68 11.09 5.47
CA TYR A 21 20.47 12.18 6.04
C TYR A 21 20.11 12.49 7.48
N VAL A 22 18.82 12.68 7.78
CA VAL A 22 18.38 13.03 9.14
C VAL A 22 18.62 11.88 10.12
N LEU A 23 18.19 10.67 9.77
CA LEU A 23 18.41 9.49 10.62
C LEU A 23 19.89 9.18 10.80
N SER A 24 20.70 9.35 9.75
CA SER A 24 22.15 9.13 9.82
C SER A 24 22.83 10.12 10.77
N LYS A 25 22.48 11.42 10.72
CA LYS A 25 22.97 12.42 11.68
C LYS A 25 22.58 12.10 13.13
N LEU A 26 21.36 11.63 13.35
CA LEU A 26 20.89 11.24 14.68
C LEU A 26 21.54 9.95 15.20
N SER A 27 22.04 9.09 14.30
CA SER A 27 22.56 7.76 14.66
C SER A 27 23.71 7.85 15.66
N TRP A 28 24.63 8.80 15.45
CA TRP A 28 25.77 9.01 16.37
C TRP A 28 25.30 9.40 17.77
N HIS A 29 24.41 10.39 17.88
CA HIS A 29 23.85 10.81 19.16
C HIS A 29 23.09 9.68 19.85
N PHE A 30 22.29 8.91 19.09
CA PHE A 30 21.58 7.74 19.60
C PHE A 30 22.49 6.63 20.10
N THR A 31 23.73 6.58 19.63
CA THR A 31 24.73 5.62 20.08
C THR A 31 25.34 6.06 21.41
N ILE A 32 25.79 7.31 21.52
CA ILE A 32 26.61 7.76 22.65
C ILE A 32 25.81 8.26 23.86
N THR A 33 24.61 8.78 23.63
CA THR A 33 23.86 9.50 24.68
C THR A 33 23.02 8.56 25.54
N SER A 34 22.97 8.84 26.84
CA SER A 34 22.07 8.19 27.80
C SER A 34 20.68 8.83 27.76
N ILE A 35 19.95 8.65 26.67
CA ILE A 35 18.58 9.15 26.51
C ILE A 35 17.59 8.00 26.65
N GLN A 36 16.46 8.24 27.30
CA GLN A 36 15.38 7.26 27.40
C GLN A 36 14.58 7.18 26.09
N LYS A 37 14.15 5.97 25.71
CA LYS A 37 13.31 5.74 24.52
C LYS A 37 11.99 6.53 24.57
N THR A 38 11.42 6.71 25.75
CA THR A 38 10.19 7.48 26.01
C THR A 38 10.36 8.93 25.54
N TRP A 39 11.44 9.58 25.97
CA TRP A 39 11.76 10.95 25.57
C TRP A 39 11.87 11.09 24.05
N ILE A 40 12.52 10.14 23.36
CA ILE A 40 12.64 10.14 21.89
C ILE A 40 11.26 10.00 21.24
N SER A 41 10.42 9.12 21.78
CA SER A 41 9.08 8.83 21.27
C SER A 41 8.10 10.01 21.45
N GLU A 42 8.31 10.83 22.47
CA GLU A 42 7.48 12.01 22.75
C GLU A 42 7.95 13.25 21.99
N ASN A 43 9.27 13.46 21.90
CA ASN A 43 9.84 14.67 21.32
C ASN A 43 10.18 14.49 19.83
N LEU A 44 11.06 13.55 19.51
CA LEU A 44 11.57 13.39 18.14
C LEU A 44 10.57 12.71 17.21
N ASP A 45 9.91 11.65 17.67
CA ASP A 45 8.87 10.98 16.90
C ASP A 45 7.66 11.89 16.66
N SER A 46 7.30 12.77 17.60
CA SER A 46 6.20 13.73 17.42
C SER A 46 6.51 14.71 16.29
N VAL A 47 7.71 15.30 16.31
CA VAL A 47 8.19 16.18 15.23
C VAL A 47 8.22 15.43 13.90
N PHE A 48 8.78 14.22 13.87
CA PHE A 48 8.78 13.36 12.68
C PHE A 48 7.36 13.13 12.15
N LYS A 49 6.42 12.71 13.00
CA LYS A 49 5.02 12.45 12.62
C LYS A 49 4.35 13.69 12.05
N GLN A 50 4.61 14.87 12.61
CA GLN A 50 4.09 16.15 12.12
C GLN A 50 4.52 16.43 10.67
N TYR A 51 5.81 16.31 10.37
CA TYR A 51 6.32 16.56 9.01
C TYR A 51 5.88 15.48 8.01
N ILE A 52 5.88 14.21 8.39
CA ILE A 52 5.41 13.14 7.51
C ILE A 52 3.93 13.32 7.17
N ARG A 53 3.09 13.66 8.15
CA ARG A 53 1.68 13.99 7.89
C ARG A 53 1.54 15.17 6.94
N LYS A 54 2.31 16.24 7.15
CA LYS A 54 2.31 17.41 6.26
C LYS A 54 2.72 17.05 4.83
N TRP A 55 3.79 16.28 4.64
CA TRP A 55 4.30 15.94 3.30
C TRP A 55 3.38 15.01 2.51
N LEU A 56 2.72 14.08 3.21
CA LEU A 56 1.80 13.10 2.64
C LEU A 56 0.33 13.55 2.67
N GLU A 57 0.07 14.73 3.20
CA GLU A 57 -1.28 15.28 3.41
C GLU A 57 -2.21 14.34 4.20
N VAL A 58 -1.65 13.57 5.13
CA VAL A 58 -2.41 12.65 5.99
C VAL A 58 -3.00 13.45 7.16
N PRO A 59 -4.30 13.28 7.49
CA PRO A 59 -4.93 13.98 8.60
C PRO A 59 -4.28 13.63 9.94
N ILE A 60 -4.41 14.52 10.93
CA ILE A 60 -3.82 14.34 12.27
C ILE A 60 -4.35 13.08 12.95
N SER A 61 -5.64 12.80 12.79
CA SER A 61 -6.32 11.59 13.26
C SER A 61 -5.97 10.33 12.46
N GLY A 62 -5.30 10.48 11.32
CA GLY A 62 -4.86 9.39 10.46
C GLY A 62 -3.70 8.59 11.07
N SER A 63 -3.74 7.28 10.85
CA SER A 63 -2.65 6.37 11.19
C SER A 63 -1.52 6.45 10.18
N LEU A 64 -0.30 6.31 10.68
CA LEU A 64 0.91 6.20 9.86
C LEU A 64 1.41 4.76 9.74
N SER A 65 0.67 3.77 10.26
CA SER A 65 1.11 2.37 10.29
C SER A 65 1.47 1.82 8.90
N ASN A 66 0.67 2.14 7.87
CA ASN A 66 0.93 1.70 6.49
C ASN A 66 2.27 2.21 5.95
N ILE A 67 2.66 3.43 6.33
CA ILE A 67 3.87 4.09 5.82
C ILE A 67 5.16 3.42 6.31
N TYR A 68 5.11 2.76 7.48
CA TYR A 68 6.24 2.06 8.07
C TYR A 68 6.54 0.70 7.42
N LEU A 69 5.57 0.15 6.70
CA LEU A 69 5.72 -1.14 6.01
C LEU A 69 6.70 -1.04 4.85
N THR A 70 7.17 -2.20 4.38
CA THR A 70 8.01 -2.28 3.20
C THR A 70 7.24 -1.87 1.95
N SER A 71 7.98 -1.46 0.92
CA SER A 71 7.39 -1.08 -0.36
C SER A 71 6.59 -2.23 -1.01
N ASN A 72 7.03 -3.48 -0.82
CA ASN A 72 6.32 -4.68 -1.29
C ASN A 72 4.98 -4.89 -0.56
N LYS A 73 4.81 -4.29 0.61
CA LYS A 73 3.56 -4.30 1.40
C LYS A 73 2.84 -2.95 1.32
N PHE A 74 2.99 -2.24 0.19
CA PHE A 74 2.33 -0.97 -0.09
C PHE A 74 2.71 0.18 0.86
N GLY A 75 3.80 0.02 1.62
CA GLY A 75 4.35 1.04 2.51
C GLY A 75 5.44 1.90 1.86
N LEU A 76 6.04 2.79 2.65
CA LEU A 76 7.11 3.71 2.20
C LEU A 76 8.46 3.39 2.85
N ASN A 77 8.57 2.29 3.59
CA ASN A 77 9.79 1.81 4.23
C ASN A 77 10.43 2.85 5.17
N ILE A 78 9.61 3.65 5.85
CA ILE A 78 10.08 4.70 6.76
C ILE A 78 10.22 4.14 8.17
N ILE A 79 11.20 4.63 8.92
CA ILE A 79 11.45 4.24 10.30
C ILE A 79 11.42 5.52 11.17
N PRO A 80 10.70 5.53 12.29
CA PRO A 80 10.72 6.67 13.21
C PRO A 80 12.06 6.76 13.97
N PRO A 81 12.43 7.94 14.50
CA PRO A 81 13.65 8.12 15.28
C PRO A 81 13.79 7.13 16.44
N SER A 82 12.69 6.82 17.15
CA SER A 82 12.66 5.85 18.25
C SER A 82 13.11 4.45 17.84
N THR A 83 12.66 3.95 16.68
CA THR A 83 13.09 2.65 16.17
C THR A 83 14.54 2.68 15.73
N LYS A 84 15.02 3.78 15.13
CA LYS A 84 16.43 3.95 14.79
C LYS A 84 17.32 3.96 16.04
N PHE A 85 16.86 4.58 17.12
CA PHE A 85 17.54 4.56 18.42
C PHE A 85 17.69 3.13 18.96
N ILE A 86 16.63 2.32 18.92
CA ILE A 86 16.69 0.90 19.31
C ILE A 86 17.77 0.17 18.49
N GLN A 87 17.83 0.39 17.17
CA GLN A 87 18.86 -0.24 16.34
C GLN A 87 20.28 0.14 16.79
N CYS A 88 20.54 1.42 17.06
CA CYS A 88 21.84 1.89 17.53
C CYS A 88 22.21 1.25 18.88
N GLN A 89 21.27 1.19 19.81
CA GLN A 89 21.47 0.61 21.13
C GLN A 89 21.72 -0.91 21.04
N THR A 90 20.95 -1.64 20.24
CA THR A 90 21.17 -3.08 19.99
C THR A 90 22.57 -3.33 19.41
N THR A 91 23.05 -2.50 18.47
CA THR A 91 24.39 -2.65 17.90
C THR A 91 25.49 -2.49 18.96
N ILE A 92 25.40 -1.46 19.81
CA ILE A 92 26.39 -1.25 20.87
C ILE A 92 26.37 -2.41 21.86
N ARG A 93 25.18 -2.79 22.32
CA ARG A 93 25.06 -3.86 23.31
C ARG A 93 25.56 -5.19 22.77
N SER A 94 25.30 -5.48 21.50
CA SER A 94 25.87 -6.63 20.81
C SER A 94 27.41 -6.56 20.77
N ALA A 95 27.99 -5.40 20.44
CA ALA A 95 29.44 -5.22 20.42
C ALA A 95 30.09 -5.32 21.81
N LEU A 96 29.42 -4.84 22.87
CA LEU A 96 29.87 -4.99 24.25
C LEU A 96 29.84 -6.46 24.69
N LYS A 97 28.77 -7.19 24.32
CA LYS A 97 28.60 -8.61 24.65
C LYS A 97 29.63 -9.51 23.94
N SER A 98 29.98 -9.19 22.69
CA SER A 98 30.94 -9.95 21.89
C SER A 98 32.38 -9.42 21.99
N SER A 99 32.66 -8.53 22.94
CA SER A 99 33.99 -7.93 23.07
C SER A 99 35.01 -8.96 23.56
N PRO A 100 36.23 -9.00 22.98
CA PRO A 100 37.30 -9.87 23.48
C PRO A 100 37.84 -9.42 24.85
N ASN A 101 37.56 -8.18 25.27
CA ASN A 101 38.05 -7.65 26.54
C ASN A 101 37.10 -8.02 27.69
N GLU A 102 37.63 -8.74 28.68
CA GLU A 102 36.88 -9.21 29.86
C GLU A 102 36.24 -8.07 30.66
N SER A 103 36.92 -6.91 30.77
CA SER A 103 36.40 -5.74 31.49
C SER A 103 35.14 -5.17 30.82
N ILE A 104 35.10 -5.16 29.49
CA ILE A 104 33.96 -4.67 28.70
C ILE A 104 32.78 -5.65 28.81
N THR A 105 33.08 -6.94 28.75
CA THR A 105 32.06 -7.99 28.94
C THR A 105 31.50 -7.97 30.37
N HIS A 106 32.33 -7.68 31.37
CA HIS A 106 31.88 -7.49 32.75
C HIS A 106 30.97 -6.27 32.89
N LEU A 107 31.31 -5.14 32.25
CA LEU A 107 30.46 -3.95 32.21
C LEU A 107 29.08 -4.27 31.58
N TRP A 108 29.05 -5.02 30.48
CA TRP A 108 27.78 -5.47 29.88
C TRP A 108 26.97 -6.34 30.86
N LYS A 109 27.58 -7.30 31.53
CA LYS A 109 26.92 -8.14 32.55
C LYS A 109 26.40 -7.32 33.73
N SER A 110 27.11 -6.29 34.17
CA SER A 110 26.66 -5.43 35.28
C SER A 110 25.44 -4.58 34.91
N THR A 111 25.25 -4.28 33.62
CA THR A 111 24.18 -3.41 33.14
C THR A 111 22.97 -4.15 32.57
N CYS A 112 23.05 -5.48 32.37
CA CYS A 112 21.98 -6.27 31.75
C CYS A 112 20.73 -6.42 32.65
N ASN A 113 20.90 -6.36 33.97
CA ASN A 113 19.81 -6.55 34.94
C ASN A 113 18.93 -5.30 35.12
N HIS A 114 19.28 -4.16 34.52
CA HIS A 114 18.45 -2.96 34.58
C HIS A 114 17.21 -3.12 33.70
N THR A 115 16.03 -2.79 34.26
CA THR A 115 14.71 -2.83 33.59
C THR A 115 14.63 -1.98 32.31
N ASN A 116 15.51 -1.00 32.15
CA ASN A 116 15.60 -0.12 30.98
C ASN A 116 16.33 -0.75 29.78
N THR A 117 16.76 -2.00 29.89
CA THR A 117 17.69 -2.63 28.95
C THR A 117 17.00 -3.63 28.03
N GLN A 118 15.95 -3.18 27.36
CA GLN A 118 15.11 -4.02 26.49
C GLN A 118 15.80 -4.42 25.17
N TYR A 119 16.98 -3.86 24.88
CA TYR A 119 17.64 -4.00 23.56
C TYR A 119 18.44 -5.29 23.40
N ASP A 120 18.81 -5.96 24.51
CA ASP A 120 19.49 -7.27 24.50
C ASP A 120 18.58 -8.41 24.02
N GLN A 121 17.26 -8.17 23.96
CA GLN A 121 16.29 -9.11 23.40
C GLN A 121 16.49 -9.32 21.89
N TYR A 122 17.11 -8.35 21.21
CA TYR A 122 17.33 -8.40 19.77
C TYR A 122 18.73 -8.90 19.44
N THR A 123 18.80 -9.89 18.57
CA THR A 123 20.05 -10.43 18.05
C THR A 123 20.67 -9.52 16.98
N SER A 124 19.86 -8.74 16.26
CA SER A 124 20.33 -7.88 15.18
C SER A 124 19.44 -6.67 14.91
N THR A 125 19.99 -5.67 14.21
CA THR A 125 19.24 -4.50 13.74
C THR A 125 18.14 -4.83 12.75
N LYS A 126 18.25 -5.98 12.05
CA LYS A 126 17.21 -6.49 11.14
C LYS A 126 16.01 -7.00 11.93
N GLU A 127 16.24 -7.67 13.05
CA GLU A 127 15.19 -8.17 13.94
C GLU A 127 14.40 -7.03 14.60
N VAL A 128 15.08 -5.95 14.98
CA VAL A 128 14.43 -4.71 15.46
C VAL A 128 13.45 -4.17 14.42
N ILE A 129 13.86 -4.07 13.14
CA ILE A 129 12.97 -3.59 12.07
C ILE A 129 11.82 -4.56 11.84
N LYS A 130 12.10 -5.87 11.84
CA LYS A 130 11.10 -6.91 11.62
C LYS A 130 10.02 -6.86 12.70
N SER A 131 10.41 -6.92 13.98
CA SER A 131 9.48 -6.84 15.11
C SER A 131 8.67 -5.54 15.12
N PHE A 132 9.31 -4.40 14.82
CA PHE A 132 8.61 -3.13 14.68
C PHE A 132 7.53 -3.16 13.59
N ARG A 133 7.83 -3.74 12.42
CA ARG A 133 6.87 -3.85 11.31
C ARG A 133 5.75 -4.82 11.62
N GLU A 134 6.04 -5.96 12.23
CA GLU A 134 5.02 -6.95 12.63
C GLU A 134 3.97 -6.33 13.56
N VAL A 135 4.38 -5.48 14.51
CA VAL A 135 3.44 -4.72 15.36
C VAL A 135 2.54 -3.79 14.54
N HIS A 136 3.05 -3.18 13.49
CA HIS A 136 2.25 -2.31 12.62
C HIS A 136 1.35 -3.08 11.65
N GLU A 137 1.79 -4.25 11.18
CA GLU A 137 0.96 -5.17 10.39
C GLU A 137 -0.21 -5.70 11.22
N ASP A 138 0.02 -6.17 12.45
CA ASP A 138 -1.06 -6.59 13.38
C ASP A 138 -2.04 -5.45 13.65
N LYS A 139 -1.54 -4.23 13.85
CA LYS A 139 -2.42 -3.06 14.01
C LYS A 139 -3.33 -2.85 12.81
N LEU A 140 -2.80 -2.97 11.59
CA LEU A 140 -3.56 -2.76 10.36
C LEU A 140 -4.56 -3.88 10.08
N GLU A 141 -4.22 -5.12 10.42
CA GLU A 141 -5.10 -6.27 10.20
C GLU A 141 -6.20 -6.36 11.26
N ASN A 142 -5.85 -6.21 12.55
CA ASN A 142 -6.72 -6.60 13.65
C ASN A 142 -7.27 -5.42 14.48
N ARG A 143 -6.53 -4.31 14.59
CA ARG A 143 -6.85 -3.24 15.57
C ARG A 143 -7.48 -2.01 14.93
N LEU A 144 -7.04 -1.63 13.74
CA LEU A 144 -7.41 -0.36 13.11
C LEU A 144 -8.67 -0.50 12.25
N LYS A 145 -9.79 -0.90 12.88
CA LYS A 145 -11.09 -1.16 12.23
C LYS A 145 -11.66 0.03 11.45
N CYS A 146 -11.26 1.25 11.81
CA CYS A 146 -11.68 2.47 11.10
C CYS A 146 -10.85 2.74 9.83
N GLN A 147 -9.64 2.21 9.76
CA GLN A 147 -8.88 2.16 8.52
C GLN A 147 -9.46 1.02 7.67
N GLY A 148 -9.59 1.26 6.37
CA GLY A 148 -10.21 0.28 5.48
C GLY A 148 -9.47 -1.05 5.52
N SER A 149 -10.13 -2.12 5.08
CA SER A 149 -9.52 -3.45 4.97
C SER A 149 -8.55 -3.58 3.79
N PHE A 150 -8.03 -2.48 3.25
CA PHE A 150 -7.16 -2.47 2.08
C PHE A 150 -5.97 -3.40 2.29
N PHE A 151 -5.24 -3.22 3.40
CA PHE A 151 -4.04 -4.00 3.70
C PHE A 151 -4.36 -5.50 3.77
N SER A 152 -5.38 -5.88 4.53
CA SER A 152 -5.79 -7.28 4.70
C SER A 152 -6.36 -7.91 3.43
N SER A 153 -7.08 -7.14 2.60
CA SER A 153 -7.65 -7.65 1.35
C SER A 153 -6.54 -7.87 0.32
N ILE A 154 -5.71 -6.85 0.11
CA ILE A 154 -4.68 -6.90 -0.92
C ILE A 154 -3.57 -7.89 -0.53
N SER A 155 -3.17 -7.99 0.74
CA SER A 155 -2.20 -9.01 1.16
C SER A 155 -2.69 -10.44 0.88
N LYS A 156 -4.01 -10.69 0.93
CA LYS A 156 -4.61 -12.01 0.68
C LYS A 156 -4.83 -12.31 -0.80
N PHE A 157 -5.16 -11.30 -1.61
CA PHE A 157 -5.59 -11.51 -3.00
C PHE A 157 -4.60 -11.01 -4.06
N SER A 158 -3.60 -10.20 -3.71
CA SER A 158 -2.60 -9.73 -4.67
C SER A 158 -1.59 -10.82 -5.04
N LEU A 159 -1.20 -10.84 -6.31
CA LEU A 159 -0.10 -11.67 -6.77
C LEU A 159 1.24 -11.08 -6.29
N PRO A 160 2.15 -11.88 -5.70
CA PRO A 160 3.44 -11.40 -5.21
C PRO A 160 4.29 -10.66 -6.26
N GLN A 161 4.16 -11.06 -7.53
CA GLN A 161 4.87 -10.43 -8.66
C GLN A 161 4.41 -8.99 -8.89
N VAL A 162 3.13 -8.69 -8.65
CA VAL A 162 2.58 -7.33 -8.80
C VAL A 162 3.07 -6.43 -7.66
N ASN A 163 3.26 -7.01 -6.47
CA ASN A 163 3.71 -6.28 -5.29
C ASN A 163 5.13 -5.73 -5.43
N SER A 164 5.99 -6.35 -6.26
CA SER A 164 7.33 -5.83 -6.56
C SER A 164 7.33 -4.69 -7.59
N ILE A 165 6.30 -4.61 -8.43
CA ILE A 165 6.12 -3.56 -9.45
C ILE A 165 5.56 -2.29 -8.82
N TRP A 166 4.71 -2.43 -7.80
CA TRP A 166 4.03 -1.32 -7.13
C TRP A 166 4.96 -0.15 -6.72
N PRO A 167 6.11 -0.38 -6.06
CA PRO A 167 7.01 0.71 -5.65
C PRO A 167 7.57 1.50 -6.84
N THR A 168 7.78 0.82 -7.96
CA THR A 168 8.29 1.40 -9.21
C THR A 168 7.22 2.29 -9.83
N CYS A 169 5.98 1.81 -9.93
CA CYS A 169 4.85 2.62 -10.42
C CYS A 169 4.64 3.84 -9.53
N GLN A 170 4.60 3.63 -8.21
CA GLN A 170 4.40 4.70 -7.23
C GLN A 170 5.51 5.77 -7.29
N SER A 171 6.73 5.39 -7.69
CA SER A 171 7.85 6.32 -7.85
C SER A 171 7.67 7.33 -8.99
N LYS A 172 6.89 6.97 -10.00
CA LYS A 172 6.67 7.78 -11.21
C LYS A 172 5.42 8.65 -11.09
N LEU A 173 4.63 8.50 -10.03
CA LEU A 173 3.40 9.26 -9.84
C LEU A 173 3.73 10.75 -9.56
N PRO A 174 2.98 11.68 -10.17
CA PRO A 174 3.01 13.09 -9.78
C PRO A 174 2.63 13.26 -8.31
N LYS A 175 3.11 14.34 -7.67
CA LYS A 175 2.90 14.65 -6.25
C LYS A 175 1.44 14.46 -5.80
N ASN A 176 0.50 15.01 -6.54
CA ASN A 176 -0.92 15.02 -6.17
C ASN A 176 -1.50 13.60 -6.18
N ILE A 177 -1.14 12.81 -7.20
CA ILE A 177 -1.58 11.42 -7.33
C ILE A 177 -0.91 10.55 -6.27
N PHE A 178 0.38 10.76 -6.00
CA PHE A 178 1.09 10.06 -4.94
C PHE A 178 0.44 10.26 -3.56
N ASN A 179 0.15 11.52 -3.19
CA ASN A 179 -0.52 11.84 -1.93
C ASN A 179 -1.96 11.31 -1.90
N PHE A 180 -2.68 11.40 -3.02
CA PHE A 180 -4.00 10.78 -3.16
C PHE A 180 -3.95 9.26 -2.90
N THR A 181 -3.02 8.53 -3.52
CA THR A 181 -2.87 7.09 -3.35
C THR A 181 -2.58 6.71 -1.90
N ILE A 182 -1.67 7.43 -1.22
CA ILE A 182 -1.38 7.18 0.19
C ILE A 182 -2.62 7.41 1.07
N ARG A 183 -3.39 8.48 0.81
CA ARG A 183 -4.62 8.75 1.56
C ARG A 183 -5.71 7.73 1.27
N TYR A 184 -5.82 7.27 0.03
CA TYR A 184 -6.75 6.22 -0.39
C TYR A 184 -6.47 4.91 0.37
N ILE A 185 -5.22 4.45 0.36
CA ILE A 185 -4.78 3.24 1.08
C ILE A 185 -5.11 3.33 2.58
N ASN A 186 -4.93 4.52 3.17
CA ASN A 186 -5.21 4.76 4.59
C ASN A 186 -6.70 5.01 4.91
N ASN A 187 -7.60 4.99 3.91
CA ASN A 187 -8.99 5.43 4.05
C ASN A 187 -9.13 6.80 4.74
N SER A 188 -8.31 7.75 4.30
CA SER A 188 -8.18 9.10 4.87
C SER A 188 -8.50 10.20 3.87
N LEU A 189 -9.15 9.85 2.75
CA LEU A 189 -9.71 10.83 1.83
C LEU A 189 -10.94 11.51 2.45
N PRO A 190 -11.24 12.76 2.05
CA PRO A 190 -12.34 13.56 2.61
C PRO A 190 -13.71 13.13 2.07
N THR A 191 -14.08 11.86 2.29
CA THR A 191 -15.46 11.39 2.06
C THR A 191 -16.39 11.98 3.12
N ARG A 192 -17.69 12.14 2.86
CA ARG A 192 -18.62 12.71 3.87
C ARG A 192 -18.60 11.92 5.18
N LYS A 193 -18.47 10.60 5.12
CA LYS A 193 -18.32 9.77 6.33
C LYS A 193 -17.05 10.12 7.12
N ASN A 194 -15.95 10.41 6.45
CA ASN A 194 -14.71 10.85 7.12
C ASN A 194 -14.81 12.30 7.61
N LEU A 195 -15.40 13.20 6.81
CA LEU A 195 -15.62 14.60 7.19
C LEU A 195 -16.52 14.71 8.44
N GLN A 196 -17.56 13.88 8.54
CA GLN A 196 -18.40 13.81 9.74
C GLN A 196 -17.59 13.34 10.96
N LYS A 197 -16.76 12.31 10.80
CA LYS A 197 -15.86 11.85 11.87
C LYS A 197 -14.83 12.91 12.29
N TRP A 198 -14.44 13.80 11.38
CA TRP A 198 -13.53 14.90 11.68
C TRP A 198 -14.23 16.14 12.23
N GLY A 199 -15.56 16.11 12.40
CA GLY A 199 -16.34 17.26 12.86
C GLY A 199 -16.43 18.39 11.83
N LEU A 200 -16.13 18.12 10.55
CA LEU A 200 -16.18 19.11 9.46
C LEU A 200 -17.48 19.07 8.66
N SER A 201 -18.32 18.06 8.87
CA SER A 201 -19.63 17.91 8.20
C SER A 201 -20.65 17.40 9.21
N SER A 202 -21.88 17.90 9.13
CA SER A 202 -23.00 17.40 9.95
C SER A 202 -23.55 16.08 9.42
N SER A 203 -23.59 15.91 8.10
CA SER A 203 -24.09 14.70 7.44
C SER A 203 -22.96 13.83 6.86
N SER A 204 -23.20 12.52 6.85
CA SER A 204 -22.36 11.51 6.19
C SER A 204 -22.88 11.08 4.82
N GLU A 205 -23.99 11.67 4.36
CA GLU A 205 -24.72 11.23 3.17
C GLU A 205 -24.11 11.81 1.89
N CYS A 206 -24.17 11.00 0.84
CA CYS A 206 -23.79 11.37 -0.51
C CYS A 206 -24.76 12.43 -1.03
N SER A 207 -24.22 13.49 -1.64
CA SER A 207 -25.02 14.61 -2.17
C SER A 207 -25.90 14.24 -3.36
N PHE A 208 -25.72 13.05 -3.96
CA PHE A 208 -26.47 12.62 -5.14
C PHE A 208 -27.47 11.52 -4.83
N CYS A 209 -27.05 10.45 -4.16
CA CYS A 209 -27.90 9.29 -3.91
C CYS A 209 -28.38 9.16 -2.46
N LEU A 210 -28.00 10.11 -1.58
CA LEU A 210 -28.41 10.20 -0.17
C LEU A 210 -28.03 8.99 0.73
N LYS A 211 -27.18 8.09 0.23
CA LYS A 211 -26.64 6.96 1.02
C LYS A 211 -25.36 7.40 1.75
N PRO A 212 -24.96 6.73 2.84
CA PRO A 212 -23.70 7.04 3.53
C PRO A 212 -22.48 6.98 2.59
N GLU A 213 -21.81 8.12 2.41
CA GLU A 213 -20.68 8.27 1.50
C GLU A 213 -19.39 7.79 2.16
N SER A 214 -19.17 6.47 2.07
CA SER A 214 -17.90 5.83 2.39
C SER A 214 -16.94 5.85 1.18
N LEU A 215 -15.68 5.45 1.39
CA LEU A 215 -14.73 5.32 0.28
C LEU A 215 -15.21 4.29 -0.78
N LEU A 216 -15.74 3.15 -0.33
CA LEU A 216 -16.42 2.15 -1.18
C LEU A 216 -17.52 2.81 -2.02
N HIS A 217 -18.35 3.64 -1.38
CA HIS A 217 -19.46 4.31 -2.04
C HIS A 217 -18.98 5.19 -3.20
N VAL A 218 -18.01 6.06 -2.93
CA VAL A 218 -17.46 6.99 -3.94
C VAL A 218 -16.77 6.24 -5.09
N VAL A 219 -16.07 5.16 -4.79
CA VAL A 219 -15.14 4.51 -5.74
C VAL A 219 -15.80 3.40 -6.55
N ALA A 220 -16.84 2.74 -6.03
CA ALA A 220 -17.46 1.59 -6.69
C ALA A 220 -18.94 1.34 -6.36
N GLY A 221 -19.58 2.16 -5.51
CA GLY A 221 -20.89 1.83 -4.93
C GLY A 221 -22.02 2.82 -5.18
N CYS A 222 -21.74 4.01 -5.71
CA CYS A 222 -22.75 5.04 -5.94
C CYS A 222 -23.48 4.81 -7.26
N SER A 223 -24.80 4.65 -7.22
CA SER A 223 -25.64 4.54 -8.42
C SER A 223 -25.60 5.78 -9.30
N SER A 224 -25.38 6.96 -8.72
CA SER A 224 -25.26 8.22 -9.46
C SER A 224 -23.91 8.40 -10.15
N TYR A 225 -22.92 7.53 -9.88
CA TYR A 225 -21.56 7.62 -10.46
C TYR A 225 -21.27 6.50 -11.47
N LEU A 226 -22.30 5.79 -11.97
CA LEU A 226 -22.13 4.68 -12.91
C LEU A 226 -21.29 5.08 -14.12
N ASP A 227 -21.55 6.22 -14.73
CA ASP A 227 -20.79 6.72 -15.90
C ASP A 227 -19.29 6.86 -15.60
N ARG A 228 -18.94 7.27 -14.36
CA ARG A 228 -17.53 7.40 -13.94
C ARG A 228 -16.86 6.04 -13.78
N PHE A 229 -17.62 5.04 -13.33
CA PHE A 229 -17.12 3.68 -13.19
C PHE A 229 -16.93 3.01 -14.54
N THR A 230 -17.88 3.21 -15.47
CA THR A 230 -17.80 2.78 -16.86
C THR A 230 -16.61 3.43 -17.55
N TRP A 231 -16.48 4.76 -17.48
CA TRP A 231 -15.33 5.46 -18.07
C TRP A 231 -13.99 4.95 -17.54
N ARG A 232 -13.87 4.72 -16.22
CA ARG A 232 -12.64 4.18 -15.62
C ARG A 232 -12.34 2.75 -16.09
N HIS A 233 -13.37 1.91 -16.15
CA HIS A 233 -13.27 0.55 -16.65
C HIS A 233 -12.76 0.54 -18.09
N ASP A 234 -13.43 1.28 -18.95
CA ASP A 234 -13.14 1.33 -20.39
C ASP A 234 -11.78 1.96 -20.66
N SER A 235 -11.38 2.96 -19.87
CA SER A 235 -10.04 3.56 -19.96
C SER A 235 -8.94 2.54 -19.67
N ILE A 236 -9.11 1.69 -18.65
CA ILE A 236 -8.14 0.65 -18.31
C ILE A 236 -8.16 -0.45 -19.37
N LEU A 237 -9.33 -0.89 -19.80
CA LEU A 237 -9.49 -1.90 -20.84
C LEU A 237 -8.84 -1.46 -22.15
N ASN A 238 -9.08 -0.21 -22.56
CA ASN A 238 -8.49 0.39 -23.76
C ASN A 238 -6.97 0.48 -23.64
N PHE A 239 -6.45 0.86 -22.47
CA PHE A 239 -5.02 0.87 -22.24
C PHE A 239 -4.41 -0.53 -22.37
N ILE A 240 -5.03 -1.55 -21.76
CA ILE A 240 -4.54 -2.93 -21.85
C ILE A 240 -4.56 -3.39 -23.31
N ALA A 241 -5.70 -3.24 -24.01
CA ALA A 241 -5.86 -3.71 -25.38
C ALA A 241 -4.84 -3.10 -26.35
N ASN A 242 -4.52 -1.81 -26.20
CA ASN A 242 -3.55 -1.11 -27.06
C ASN A 242 -2.08 -1.43 -26.73
N ASN A 243 -1.76 -1.95 -25.54
CA ASN A 243 -0.38 -2.18 -25.10
C ASN A 243 0.01 -3.67 -25.09
N LEU A 244 -0.84 -4.55 -25.62
CA LEU A 244 -0.51 -5.96 -25.76
C LEU A 244 0.49 -6.18 -26.92
N PRO A 245 1.46 -7.10 -26.77
CA PRO A 245 2.49 -7.33 -27.78
C PRO A 245 1.90 -7.97 -29.04
N SER A 246 2.14 -7.37 -30.20
CA SER A 246 1.56 -7.81 -31.48
C SER A 246 2.24 -9.04 -32.11
N GLU A 247 3.40 -9.45 -31.62
CA GLU A 247 4.21 -10.50 -32.28
C GLU A 247 3.49 -11.84 -32.40
N HIS A 248 2.75 -12.25 -31.37
CA HIS A 248 2.03 -13.54 -31.29
C HIS A 248 0.51 -13.43 -31.42
N ILE A 249 -0.02 -12.20 -31.44
CA ILE A 249 -1.46 -11.94 -31.47
C ILE A 249 -1.93 -11.87 -32.93
N GLN A 250 -2.99 -12.61 -33.25
CA GLN A 250 -3.68 -12.53 -34.52
C GLN A 250 -4.72 -11.42 -34.49
N THR A 251 -5.63 -11.48 -33.51
CA THR A 251 -6.72 -10.51 -33.37
C THR A 251 -7.04 -10.26 -31.89
N ILE A 252 -7.30 -9.00 -31.55
CA ILE A 252 -7.79 -8.58 -30.24
C ILE A 252 -9.26 -8.18 -30.39
N TYR A 253 -10.14 -8.74 -29.56
CA TYR A 253 -11.53 -8.32 -29.45
C TYR A 253 -11.74 -7.70 -28.08
N ALA A 254 -12.41 -6.55 -28.00
CA ALA A 254 -12.66 -5.89 -26.73
C ALA A 254 -14.08 -5.30 -26.70
N ASP A 255 -14.68 -5.24 -25.52
CA ASP A 255 -15.95 -4.53 -25.29
C ASP A 255 -15.71 -3.01 -25.30
N LEU A 256 -15.29 -2.49 -26.46
CA LEU A 256 -14.97 -1.09 -26.70
C LEU A 256 -15.31 -0.73 -28.15
N PRO A 257 -15.72 0.52 -28.44
CA PRO A 257 -16.08 0.93 -29.81
C PRO A 257 -14.95 0.80 -30.84
N SER A 258 -13.68 0.87 -30.41
CA SER A 258 -12.51 0.85 -31.29
C SER A 258 -12.02 -0.56 -31.66
N PHE A 259 -12.65 -1.61 -31.14
CA PHE A 259 -12.20 -2.99 -31.32
C PHE A 259 -13.35 -3.87 -31.84
N PRO A 260 -13.06 -4.99 -32.53
CA PRO A 260 -14.09 -5.93 -32.91
C PRO A 260 -14.74 -6.51 -31.65
N ASN A 261 -16.05 -6.70 -31.71
CA ASN A 261 -16.84 -7.10 -30.56
C ASN A 261 -16.54 -8.57 -30.16
N PRO A 262 -16.28 -8.87 -28.87
CA PRO A 262 -16.10 -10.23 -28.36
C PRO A 262 -17.21 -11.22 -28.75
N SER A 263 -18.45 -10.76 -28.88
CA SER A 263 -19.61 -11.57 -29.27
C SER A 263 -19.44 -12.27 -30.63
N ILE A 264 -18.52 -11.81 -31.49
CA ILE A 264 -18.17 -12.49 -32.75
C ILE A 264 -17.69 -13.93 -32.50
N ILE A 265 -16.97 -14.16 -31.39
CA ILE A 265 -16.46 -15.50 -31.02
C ILE A 265 -17.37 -16.19 -30.01
N THR A 266 -17.90 -15.44 -29.05
CA THR A 266 -18.59 -16.00 -27.88
C THR A 266 -20.11 -16.04 -28.01
N GLY A 267 -20.68 -15.48 -29.08
CA GLY A 267 -22.12 -15.31 -29.26
C GLY A 267 -22.68 -14.15 -28.43
N ASP A 268 -23.98 -13.92 -28.54
CA ASP A 268 -24.66 -12.79 -27.91
C ASP A 268 -24.91 -13.00 -26.40
N ASP A 269 -24.94 -14.26 -25.95
CA ASP A 269 -25.22 -14.61 -24.54
C ASP A 269 -24.07 -14.21 -23.59
N HIS A 270 -22.85 -14.16 -24.11
CA HIS A 270 -21.66 -13.86 -23.32
C HIS A 270 -20.78 -12.82 -24.01
N ARG A 271 -20.53 -11.73 -23.30
CA ARG A 271 -19.62 -10.66 -23.74
C ARG A 271 -18.51 -10.48 -22.70
N PRO A 272 -17.37 -11.16 -22.86
CA PRO A 272 -16.18 -10.89 -22.05
C PRO A 272 -15.59 -9.52 -22.37
N ASP A 273 -14.83 -8.93 -21.46
CA ASP A 273 -14.25 -7.60 -21.69
C ASP A 273 -13.13 -7.61 -22.76
N LEU A 274 -12.29 -8.66 -22.79
CA LEU A 274 -11.16 -8.78 -23.71
C LEU A 274 -10.94 -10.24 -24.14
N LEU A 275 -10.81 -10.46 -25.45
CA LEU A 275 -10.37 -11.72 -26.03
C LEU A 275 -9.08 -11.50 -26.83
N ILE A 276 -8.14 -12.42 -26.69
CA ILE A 276 -6.89 -12.42 -27.44
C ILE A 276 -6.80 -13.74 -28.20
N LEU A 277 -6.93 -13.67 -29.52
CA LEU A 277 -6.70 -14.81 -30.41
C LEU A 277 -5.25 -14.79 -30.88
N THR A 278 -4.51 -15.85 -30.62
CA THR A 278 -3.12 -15.98 -31.08
C THR A 278 -3.03 -16.66 -32.43
N LYS A 279 -1.87 -16.49 -33.09
CA LYS A 279 -1.56 -17.16 -34.36
C LYS A 279 -1.57 -18.70 -34.26
N ASP A 280 -1.32 -19.23 -33.07
CA ASP A 280 -1.34 -20.67 -32.77
C ASP A 280 -2.76 -21.22 -32.50
N ASN A 281 -3.79 -20.40 -32.75
CA ASN A 281 -5.19 -20.73 -32.50
C ASN A 281 -5.51 -21.01 -31.01
N CYS A 282 -4.87 -20.27 -30.10
CA CYS A 282 -5.22 -20.21 -28.68
C CYS A 282 -6.07 -18.96 -28.41
N LEU A 283 -7.11 -19.11 -27.60
CA LEU A 283 -8.01 -18.02 -27.21
C LEU A 283 -7.85 -17.72 -25.72
N TYR A 284 -7.32 -16.54 -25.41
CA TYR A 284 -7.30 -16.04 -24.03
C TYR A 284 -8.54 -15.18 -23.78
N VAL A 285 -9.26 -15.50 -22.70
CA VAL A 285 -10.42 -14.75 -22.23
C VAL A 285 -10.01 -13.98 -20.98
N LEU A 286 -10.12 -12.65 -21.03
CA LEU A 286 -9.90 -11.77 -19.89
C LEU A 286 -11.19 -11.01 -19.54
N GLU A 287 -11.48 -11.01 -18.24
CA GLU A 287 -12.56 -10.21 -17.67
C GLU A 287 -11.96 -9.21 -16.69
N LEU A 288 -12.20 -7.92 -16.95
CA LEU A 288 -11.75 -6.83 -16.10
C LEU A 288 -12.81 -6.55 -15.03
N THR A 289 -12.38 -6.24 -13.82
CA THR A 289 -13.28 -5.73 -12.80
C THR A 289 -12.58 -4.69 -11.97
N VAL A 290 -13.07 -3.46 -12.03
CA VAL A 290 -12.54 -2.34 -11.25
C VAL A 290 -13.44 -2.10 -10.04
N GLY A 291 -13.28 -2.95 -9.03
CA GLY A 291 -14.07 -2.94 -7.79
C GLY A 291 -13.31 -2.41 -6.58
N TYR A 292 -13.96 -2.46 -5.43
CA TYR A 292 -13.35 -2.14 -4.13
C TYR A 292 -12.77 -3.39 -3.47
N GLU A 293 -11.74 -3.23 -2.63
CA GLU A 293 -10.86 -4.32 -2.20
C GLU A 293 -11.58 -5.36 -1.33
N THR A 294 -12.66 -4.98 -0.64
CA THR A 294 -13.47 -5.91 0.16
C THR A 294 -14.23 -6.92 -0.70
N ASN A 295 -14.53 -6.60 -1.97
CA ASN A 295 -15.41 -7.42 -2.81
C ASN A 295 -14.67 -8.22 -3.88
N LEU A 296 -13.33 -8.23 -3.86
CA LEU A 296 -12.50 -8.91 -4.88
C LEU A 296 -12.86 -10.39 -5.02
N ARG A 297 -12.97 -11.13 -3.91
CA ARG A 297 -13.30 -12.56 -3.94
C ARG A 297 -14.68 -12.85 -4.54
N ASN A 298 -15.69 -12.11 -4.11
CA ASN A 298 -17.06 -12.27 -4.61
C ASN A 298 -17.14 -11.95 -6.09
N ASN A 299 -16.40 -10.93 -6.56
CA ASN A 299 -16.32 -10.58 -7.96
C ASN A 299 -15.68 -11.70 -8.79
N ILE A 300 -14.55 -12.25 -8.33
CA ILE A 300 -13.88 -13.38 -9.00
C ILE A 300 -14.83 -14.57 -9.11
N GLN A 301 -15.47 -14.97 -8.00
CA GLN A 301 -16.38 -16.11 -8.00
C GLN A 301 -17.58 -15.89 -8.93
N ARG A 302 -18.20 -14.71 -8.88
CA ARG A 302 -19.33 -14.36 -9.74
C ARG A 302 -18.96 -14.40 -11.22
N LYS A 303 -17.82 -13.82 -11.61
CA LYS A 303 -17.36 -13.81 -13.01
C LYS A 303 -16.93 -15.20 -13.48
N TYR A 304 -16.22 -15.95 -12.64
CA TYR A 304 -15.85 -17.33 -12.96
C TYR A 304 -17.08 -18.19 -13.21
N SER A 305 -18.10 -18.13 -12.33
CA SER A 305 -19.36 -18.84 -12.53
C SER A 305 -20.08 -18.40 -13.81
N LYS A 306 -20.08 -17.10 -14.13
CA LYS A 306 -20.71 -16.57 -15.36
C LYS A 306 -20.10 -17.15 -16.63
N TYR A 307 -18.77 -17.23 -16.72
CA TYR A 307 -18.09 -17.63 -17.97
C TYR A 307 -17.66 -19.11 -18.01
N LYS A 308 -17.94 -19.89 -16.96
CA LYS A 308 -17.47 -21.28 -16.83
C LYS A 308 -17.89 -22.16 -18.00
N GLU A 309 -19.17 -22.12 -18.36
CA GLU A 309 -19.74 -22.95 -19.43
C GLU A 309 -19.20 -22.51 -20.80
N MET A 310 -19.19 -21.21 -21.05
CA MET A 310 -18.59 -20.62 -22.26
C MET A 310 -17.14 -21.08 -22.46
N ILE A 311 -16.30 -21.07 -21.41
CA ILE A 311 -14.90 -21.52 -21.52
C ILE A 311 -14.82 -23.01 -21.90
N VAL A 312 -15.71 -23.86 -21.37
CA VAL A 312 -15.74 -25.30 -21.71
C VAL A 312 -16.11 -25.50 -23.19
N GLU A 313 -17.03 -24.71 -23.72
CA GLU A 313 -17.41 -24.78 -25.13
C GLU A 313 -16.29 -24.32 -26.07
N GLN A 314 -15.64 -23.20 -25.74
CA GLN A 314 -14.57 -22.65 -26.57
C GLN A 314 -13.32 -23.55 -26.59
N LYS A 315 -13.06 -24.32 -25.54
CA LYS A 315 -12.00 -25.35 -25.52
C LYS A 315 -12.18 -26.45 -26.57
N LYS A 316 -13.39 -26.63 -27.13
CA LYS A 316 -13.61 -27.57 -28.25
C LYS A 316 -13.12 -27.02 -29.58
N LYS A 317 -13.00 -25.69 -29.71
CA LYS A 317 -12.67 -24.98 -30.96
C LYS A 317 -11.23 -24.47 -30.97
N PHE A 318 -10.71 -24.08 -29.82
CA PHE A 318 -9.38 -23.48 -29.67
C PHE A 318 -8.44 -24.39 -28.90
N ARG A 319 -7.14 -24.25 -29.17
CA ARG A 319 -6.11 -25.00 -28.45
C ARG A 319 -6.03 -24.52 -26.99
N PRO A 320 -5.76 -25.44 -26.04
CA PRO A 320 -5.67 -25.13 -24.62
C PRO A 320 -4.52 -24.19 -24.28
#